data_AF-A0A7Y5DA82-F1
#
_entry.id   AF-A0A7Y5DA82-F1
#
_cell.length_a   1.000
_cell.length_b   1.000
_cell.length_c   1.000
_cell.angle_alpha   90.00
_cell.angle_beta   90.00
_cell.angle_gamma   90.00
#
_symmetry.space_group_name_H-M   'P 1'
#
loop_
_entity.id
_entity.type
_entity.pdbx_description
1 polymer ?
#
loop_
_entity_poly.entity_id
_entity_poly.type
_entity_poly.pdbx_seq_one_letter_code
_entity_poly.pdbx_strand_id
1 'polypeptide(L)'
;MKKIIFFLVAMLAINICTAQSPVGKWKVVSHVSEFQGKKFDSHKALLQQRPCVAKVFYEINTDGTYRLNAAASGCEDRYNKIQEKLHSEEVWNVKGNIITIGNKKAPTVGQTYTFTVSGNKMTWVGAEGQGTITYQKL
;
A
#
# COMPACT_ATOMS: atom_id res chain seq x y z
N MET A 1 -12.31 -42.30 -21.89
CA MET A 1 -11.72 -41.09 -22.50
C MET A 1 -12.51 -39.81 -22.19
N LYS A 2 -13.83 -39.72 -22.46
CA LYS A 2 -14.64 -38.51 -22.14
C LYS A 2 -14.65 -38.11 -20.64
N LYS A 3 -14.58 -39.06 -19.70
CA LYS A 3 -14.55 -38.78 -18.25
C LYS A 3 -13.20 -38.23 -17.73
N ILE A 4 -12.10 -38.49 -18.43
CA ILE A 4 -10.76 -38.01 -18.05
C ILE A 4 -10.56 -36.55 -18.47
N ILE A 5 -11.15 -36.16 -19.61
CA ILE A 5 -11.12 -34.77 -20.11
C ILE A 5 -11.87 -33.84 -19.13
N PHE A 6 -12.97 -34.30 -18.54
CA PHE A 6 -13.75 -33.50 -17.58
C PHE A 6 -12.99 -33.24 -16.27
N PHE A 7 -12.11 -34.16 -15.86
CA PHE A 7 -11.31 -34.02 -14.64
C PHE A 7 -10.13 -33.04 -14.82
N LEU A 8 -9.54 -32.97 -16.02
CA LEU A 8 -8.49 -32.01 -16.34
C LEU A 8 -9.01 -30.57 -16.40
N VAL A 9 -10.22 -30.34 -16.94
CA VAL A 9 -10.81 -28.99 -17.00
C VAL A 9 -11.17 -28.46 -15.60
N ALA A 10 -11.55 -29.35 -14.66
CA ALA A 10 -11.84 -28.97 -13.28
C ALA A 10 -10.59 -28.57 -12.47
N MET A 11 -9.42 -29.15 -12.75
CA MET A 11 -8.16 -28.78 -12.06
C MET A 11 -7.56 -27.45 -12.54
N LEU A 12 -7.86 -27.00 -13.76
CA LEU A 12 -7.42 -25.68 -14.26
C LEU A 12 -8.19 -24.50 -13.64
N ALA A 13 -9.36 -24.73 -13.05
CA ALA A 13 -10.16 -23.67 -12.44
C ALA A 13 -9.72 -23.26 -11.02
N ILE A 14 -8.82 -24.02 -10.38
CA ILE A 14 -8.48 -23.86 -8.95
C ILE A 14 -7.24 -22.94 -8.74
N ASN A 15 -6.56 -22.50 -9.80
CA ASN A 15 -5.31 -21.73 -9.68
C ASN A 15 -5.43 -20.21 -9.91
N ILE A 16 -6.63 -19.63 -9.83
CA ILE A 16 -6.79 -18.16 -9.91
C ILE A 16 -6.81 -17.55 -8.50
N CYS A 17 -5.84 -17.90 -7.66
CA CYS A 17 -5.38 -16.94 -6.65
C CYS A 17 -4.26 -16.15 -7.32
N THR A 18 -4.61 -15.30 -8.29
CA THR A 18 -3.67 -14.27 -8.74
C THR A 18 -3.41 -13.41 -7.52
N ALA A 19 -2.23 -13.57 -6.90
CA ALA A 19 -1.73 -12.58 -5.96
C ALA A 19 -1.78 -11.24 -6.69
N GLN A 20 -2.77 -10.41 -6.37
CA GLN A 20 -2.97 -9.13 -7.05
C GLN A 20 -1.76 -8.26 -6.71
N SER A 21 -1.03 -7.86 -7.75
CA SER A 21 0.17 -7.05 -7.59
C SER A 21 -0.18 -5.71 -6.95
N PRO A 22 0.56 -5.27 -5.92
CA PRO A 22 0.37 -3.94 -5.33
C PRO A 22 0.88 -2.82 -6.25
N VAL A 23 1.56 -3.15 -7.36
CA VAL A 23 2.12 -2.16 -8.29
C VAL A 23 1.04 -1.21 -8.82
N GLY A 24 1.33 0.08 -8.73
CA GLY A 24 0.44 1.13 -9.17
C GLY A 24 0.58 2.42 -8.38
N LYS A 25 -0.32 3.36 -8.67
CA LYS A 25 -0.42 4.66 -8.01
C LYS A 25 -1.60 4.65 -7.04
N TRP A 26 -1.34 5.02 -5.80
CA TRP A 26 -2.26 4.79 -4.69
C TRP A 26 -2.33 6.02 -3.78
N LYS A 27 -3.52 6.57 -3.60
CA LYS A 27 -3.77 7.59 -2.58
C LYS A 27 -4.14 6.93 -1.27
N VAL A 28 -3.52 7.35 -0.17
CA VAL A 28 -4.06 7.04 1.16
C VAL A 28 -5.39 7.76 1.31
N VAL A 29 -6.42 7.05 1.77
CA VAL A 29 -7.74 7.63 2.06
C VAL A 29 -8.12 7.50 3.52
N SER A 30 -7.45 6.62 4.28
CA SER A 30 -7.62 6.46 5.72
C SER A 30 -6.40 5.76 6.32
N HIS A 31 -5.98 6.19 7.50
CA HIS A 31 -5.00 5.47 8.31
C HIS A 31 -5.47 5.44 9.75
N VAL A 32 -6.13 4.35 10.13
CA VAL A 32 -6.71 4.18 11.47
C VAL A 32 -5.75 3.38 12.34
N SER A 33 -5.27 3.99 13.42
CA SER A 33 -4.55 3.30 14.49
C SER A 33 -5.37 3.32 15.78
N GLU A 34 -5.00 2.45 16.71
CA GLU A 34 -5.60 2.41 18.05
C GLU A 34 -4.52 2.71 19.09
N PHE A 35 -4.81 3.65 19.97
CA PHE A 35 -3.95 4.01 21.10
C PHE A 35 -4.81 4.11 22.36
N GLN A 36 -4.47 3.33 23.39
CA GLN A 36 -5.21 3.28 24.65
C GLN A 36 -6.73 3.00 24.47
N GLY A 37 -7.08 2.07 23.58
CA GLY A 37 -8.48 1.71 23.30
C GLY A 37 -9.25 2.73 22.45
N LYS A 38 -8.61 3.83 22.03
CA LYS A 38 -9.21 4.86 21.18
C LYS A 38 -8.67 4.76 19.77
N LYS A 39 -9.59 4.69 18.81
CA LYS A 39 -9.26 4.71 17.38
C LYS A 39 -9.09 6.15 16.90
N PHE A 40 -8.08 6.38 16.07
CA PHE A 40 -7.76 7.67 15.49
C PHE A 40 -7.37 7.51 14.01
N ASP A 41 -8.00 8.29 13.13
CA ASP A 41 -7.63 8.36 11.72
C ASP A 41 -6.64 9.51 11.49
N SER A 42 -5.36 9.15 11.40
CA SER A 42 -4.27 10.12 11.25
C SER A 42 -4.31 10.83 9.90
N HIS A 43 -4.77 10.15 8.85
CA HIS A 43 -4.90 10.75 7.53
C HIS A 43 -6.03 11.79 7.50
N LYS A 44 -7.18 11.45 8.09
CA LYS A 44 -8.30 12.40 8.20
C LYS A 44 -7.91 13.64 9.01
N ALA A 45 -7.20 13.47 10.12
CA ALA A 45 -6.70 14.59 10.91
C ALA A 45 -5.68 15.44 10.14
N LEU A 46 -4.77 14.81 9.39
CA LEU A 46 -3.81 15.51 8.54
C LEU A 46 -4.51 16.36 7.48
N LEU A 47 -5.58 15.86 6.85
CA LEU A 47 -6.35 16.60 5.86
C LEU A 47 -7.03 17.85 6.45
N GLN A 48 -7.45 17.83 7.72
CA GLN A 48 -8.02 19.01 8.39
C GLN A 48 -6.97 20.13 8.55
N GLN A 49 -5.72 19.76 8.82
CA GLN A 49 -4.62 20.71 8.98
C GLN A 49 -4.00 21.12 7.65
N ARG A 50 -3.98 20.22 6.67
CA ARG A 50 -3.25 20.37 5.41
C ARG A 50 -4.02 19.74 4.24
N PRO A 51 -5.10 20.38 3.76
CA PRO A 51 -5.97 19.82 2.73
C PRO A 51 -5.27 19.46 1.41
N CYS A 52 -4.17 20.14 1.07
CA CYS A 52 -3.38 19.89 -0.14
C CYS A 52 -2.83 18.44 -0.20
N VAL A 53 -2.68 17.75 0.95
CA VAL A 53 -2.21 16.37 1.02
C VAL A 53 -3.17 15.39 0.33
N ALA A 54 -4.44 15.74 0.13
CA ALA A 54 -5.42 14.91 -0.59
C ALA A 54 -5.00 14.54 -2.04
N LYS A 55 -4.05 15.30 -2.61
CA LYS A 55 -3.51 15.07 -3.96
C LYS A 55 -2.19 14.30 -3.96
N VAL A 56 -1.55 14.11 -2.80
CA VAL A 56 -0.35 13.28 -2.67
C VAL A 56 -0.73 11.81 -2.88
N PHE A 57 0.13 11.06 -3.56
CA PHE A 57 -0.05 9.63 -3.77
C PHE A 57 1.28 8.89 -3.68
N TYR A 58 1.20 7.59 -3.49
CA TYR A 58 2.34 6.69 -3.45
C TYR A 58 2.43 5.88 -4.73
N GLU A 59 3.64 5.65 -5.20
CA GLU A 59 3.98 4.83 -6.36
C GLU A 59 4.67 3.56 -5.88
N ILE A 60 4.03 2.42 -6.08
CA ILE A 60 4.62 1.09 -5.90
C ILE A 60 5.08 0.65 -7.28
N ASN A 61 6.39 0.73 -7.53
CA ASN A 61 6.96 0.54 -8.85
C ASN A 61 7.42 -0.91 -9.07
N THR A 62 7.44 -1.36 -10.32
CA THR A 62 7.91 -2.70 -10.70
C THR A 62 9.38 -2.96 -10.40
N ASP A 63 10.19 -1.90 -10.23
CA ASP A 63 11.61 -1.96 -9.87
C ASP A 63 11.85 -2.19 -8.36
N GLY A 64 10.79 -2.43 -7.58
CA GLY A 64 10.86 -2.64 -6.14
C GLY A 64 10.92 -1.34 -5.32
N THR A 65 10.76 -0.17 -5.95
CA THR A 65 10.75 1.11 -5.23
C THR A 65 9.36 1.52 -4.76
N TYR A 66 9.30 2.11 -3.56
CA TYR A 66 8.09 2.71 -3.01
C TYR A 66 8.32 4.21 -2.83
N ARG A 67 7.56 5.06 -3.52
CA ARG A 67 7.81 6.51 -3.56
C ARG A 67 6.57 7.28 -3.18
N LEU A 68 6.76 8.39 -2.49
CA LEU A 68 5.73 9.41 -2.34
C LEU A 68 5.90 10.46 -3.43
N ASN A 69 4.83 10.81 -4.12
CA ASN A 69 4.79 11.88 -5.12
C ASN A 69 3.88 13.02 -4.63
N ALA A 70 4.48 14.19 -4.39
CA ALA A 70 3.79 15.38 -3.91
C ALA A 70 3.82 16.54 -4.92
N ALA A 71 4.42 16.35 -6.09
CA ALA A 71 4.64 17.41 -7.09
C ALA A 71 3.36 18.13 -7.53
N ALA A 72 2.25 17.40 -7.67
CA ALA A 72 0.95 17.96 -8.06
C ALA A 72 0.02 18.27 -6.87
N SER A 73 0.54 18.25 -5.63
CA SER A 73 -0.29 18.37 -4.43
C SER A 73 -0.84 19.78 -4.20
N GLY A 74 -0.12 20.80 -4.66
CA GLY A 74 -0.38 22.20 -4.30
C GLY A 74 -0.03 22.53 -2.84
N CYS A 75 0.67 21.64 -2.14
CA CYS A 75 1.29 21.97 -0.86
C CYS A 75 2.54 22.82 -1.06
N GLU A 76 2.97 23.52 -0.01
CA GLU A 76 4.22 24.28 0.01
C GLU A 76 5.43 23.46 -0.48
N ASP A 77 6.30 24.07 -1.28
CA ASP A 77 7.47 23.41 -1.85
C ASP A 77 8.37 22.74 -0.80
N ARG A 78 8.55 23.39 0.35
CA ARG A 78 9.33 22.83 1.46
C ARG A 78 8.71 21.53 1.97
N TYR A 79 7.39 21.49 2.11
CA TYR A 79 6.68 20.28 2.52
C TYR A 79 6.86 19.16 1.49
N ASN A 80 6.63 19.45 0.20
CA ASN A 80 6.79 18.47 -0.88
C ASN A 80 8.19 17.86 -0.88
N LYS A 81 9.23 18.70 -0.87
CA LYS A 81 10.62 18.26 -0.85
C LYS A 81 10.96 17.39 0.36
N ILE A 82 10.45 17.74 1.54
CA ILE A 82 10.67 16.93 2.75
C ILE A 82 10.00 15.56 2.61
N GLN A 83 8.74 15.51 2.18
CA GLN A 83 8.01 14.25 2.01
C GLN A 83 8.68 13.35 0.97
N GLU A 84 8.99 13.87 -0.21
CA GLU A 84 9.66 13.11 -1.27
C GLU A 84 11.04 12.61 -0.82
N LYS A 85 11.79 13.42 -0.08
CA LYS A 85 13.09 13.02 0.49
C LYS A 85 12.94 11.91 1.52
N LEU A 86 11.97 12.00 2.44
CA LEU A 86 11.72 10.98 3.46
C LEU A 86 11.46 9.60 2.85
N HIS A 87 10.74 9.55 1.73
CA HIS A 87 10.35 8.31 1.06
C HIS A 87 11.29 7.91 -0.12
N SER A 88 12.40 8.63 -0.32
CA SER A 88 13.28 8.45 -1.49
C SER A 88 14.10 7.15 -1.49
N GLU A 89 14.32 6.56 -0.31
CA GLU A 89 15.07 5.32 -0.14
C GLU A 89 14.20 4.11 0.18
N GLU A 90 12.88 4.27 0.21
CA GLU A 90 11.98 3.17 0.56
C GLU A 90 11.94 2.11 -0.55
N VAL A 91 11.85 0.86 -0.16
CA VAL A 91 11.73 -0.28 -1.07
C VAL A 91 10.65 -1.20 -0.56
N TRP A 92 10.03 -1.93 -1.48
CA TRP A 92 8.98 -2.87 -1.14
C TRP A 92 9.31 -4.28 -1.61
N ASN A 93 8.77 -5.26 -0.89
CA ASN A 93 8.75 -6.65 -1.31
C ASN A 93 7.46 -7.32 -0.82
N VAL A 94 7.02 -8.37 -1.53
CA VAL A 94 5.85 -9.17 -1.16
C VAL A 94 6.23 -10.64 -1.02
N LYS A 95 5.80 -11.26 0.08
CA LYS A 95 5.84 -12.71 0.29
C LYS A 95 4.44 -13.18 0.66
N GLY A 96 3.77 -13.88 -0.26
CA GLY A 96 2.35 -14.22 -0.11
C GLY A 96 1.47 -12.96 -0.08
N ASN A 97 0.71 -12.76 0.99
CA ASN A 97 -0.09 -11.56 1.24
C ASN A 97 0.58 -10.59 2.22
N ILE A 98 1.88 -10.76 2.48
CA ILE A 98 2.64 -9.88 3.36
C ILE A 98 3.47 -8.93 2.52
N ILE A 99 3.26 -7.62 2.69
CA ILE A 99 4.09 -6.58 2.11
C ILE A 99 5.02 -6.01 3.18
N THR A 100 6.29 -5.85 2.83
CA THR A 100 7.30 -5.20 3.68
C THR A 100 7.76 -3.93 3.00
N ILE A 101 7.73 -2.81 3.74
CA ILE A 101 8.31 -1.53 3.34
C ILE A 101 9.56 -1.29 4.18
N GLY A 102 10.72 -1.45 3.55
CA GLY A 102 12.03 -1.21 4.15
C GLY A 102 12.75 -0.04 3.47
N ASN A 103 14.07 0.05 3.65
CA ASN A 103 14.91 0.99 2.91
C ASN A 103 15.95 0.25 2.06
N LYS A 104 16.59 0.94 1.10
CA LYS A 104 17.60 0.36 0.21
C LYS A 104 18.75 -0.35 0.93
N LYS A 105 19.15 0.12 2.12
CA LYS A 105 20.29 -0.44 2.88
C LYS A 105 19.91 -1.67 3.70
N ALA A 106 18.63 -1.79 4.08
CA ALA A 106 18.07 -2.90 4.82
C ALA A 106 16.64 -3.21 4.33
N PRO A 107 16.48 -3.80 3.12
CA PRO A 107 15.17 -3.95 2.47
C PRO A 107 14.17 -4.80 3.24
N THR A 108 14.64 -5.70 4.11
CA THR A 108 13.82 -6.60 4.92
C THR A 108 13.58 -6.08 6.33
N VAL A 109 14.22 -4.97 6.72
CA VAL A 109 14.06 -4.35 8.05
C VAL A 109 13.17 -3.13 7.87
N GLY A 110 11.91 -3.27 8.28
CA GLY A 110 10.92 -2.23 8.04
C GLY A 110 9.52 -2.59 8.53
N GLN A 111 8.55 -1.80 8.10
CA GLN A 111 7.14 -2.03 8.44
C GLN A 111 6.59 -3.17 7.60
N THR A 112 5.78 -4.04 8.23
CA THR A 112 5.24 -5.22 7.57
C THR A 112 3.73 -5.25 7.79
N TYR A 113 3.00 -5.45 6.69
CA TYR A 113 1.55 -5.45 6.68
C TYR A 113 1.02 -6.69 5.97
N THR A 114 -0.12 -7.19 6.44
CA THR A 114 -0.97 -8.04 5.60
C THR A 114 -1.68 -7.12 4.62
N PHE A 115 -1.46 -7.29 3.31
CA PHE A 115 -2.13 -6.50 2.29
C PHE A 115 -3.17 -7.30 1.52
N THR A 116 -4.21 -6.60 1.09
CA THR A 116 -5.25 -7.11 0.19
C THR A 116 -5.50 -6.06 -0.88
N VAL A 117 -5.74 -6.51 -2.11
CA VAL A 117 -6.19 -5.66 -3.22
C VAL A 117 -7.51 -6.22 -3.71
N SER A 118 -8.49 -5.34 -3.92
CA SER A 118 -9.78 -5.67 -4.51
C SER A 118 -10.24 -4.49 -5.36
N GLY A 119 -10.22 -4.67 -6.68
CA GLY A 119 -10.54 -3.63 -7.65
C GLY A 119 -9.60 -2.42 -7.51
N ASN A 120 -10.17 -1.27 -7.16
CA ASN A 120 -9.46 -0.01 -6.97
C ASN A 120 -9.10 0.28 -5.51
N LYS A 121 -9.30 -0.67 -4.59
CA LYS A 121 -9.00 -0.52 -3.17
C LYS A 121 -7.87 -1.46 -2.76
N MET A 122 -6.93 -0.93 -1.98
CA MET A 122 -5.90 -1.73 -1.31
C MET A 122 -5.94 -1.44 0.19
N THR A 123 -5.88 -2.48 1.02
CA THR A 123 -5.88 -2.35 2.48
C THR A 123 -4.63 -3.01 3.04
N TRP A 124 -3.90 -2.29 3.89
CA TRP A 124 -2.75 -2.79 4.63
C TRP A 124 -3.10 -2.86 6.11
N VAL A 125 -3.08 -4.05 6.68
CA VAL A 125 -3.35 -4.31 8.10
C VAL A 125 -2.02 -4.60 8.78
N GLY A 126 -1.59 -3.69 9.65
CA GLY A 126 -0.36 -3.82 10.41
C GLY A 126 -0.57 -4.61 11.70
N ALA A 127 0.53 -4.93 12.37
CA ALA A 127 0.49 -5.43 13.74
C ALA A 127 -0.03 -4.36 14.72
N GLU A 128 -0.26 -4.73 15.98
CA GLU A 128 -0.74 -3.80 17.02
C GLU A 128 0.05 -2.48 17.02
N GLY A 129 -0.68 -1.36 17.06
CA GLY A 129 -0.12 -0.01 17.03
C GLY A 129 0.15 0.57 15.63
N GLN A 130 0.42 -0.24 14.60
CA GLN A 130 0.66 0.27 13.24
C GLN A 130 -0.66 0.68 12.54
N GLY A 131 -1.75 0.02 12.90
CA GLY A 131 -3.09 0.32 12.39
C GLY A 131 -3.39 -0.27 11.02
N THR A 132 -4.47 0.21 10.42
CA THR A 132 -4.93 -0.15 9.08
C THR A 132 -4.84 1.05 8.15
N ILE A 133 -4.14 0.89 7.02
CA ILE A 133 -4.04 1.90 5.97
C ILE A 133 -4.93 1.46 4.81
N THR A 134 -5.81 2.33 4.37
CA THR A 134 -6.64 2.11 3.19
C THR A 134 -6.18 3.03 2.07
N TYR A 135 -6.00 2.45 0.90
CA TYR A 135 -5.59 3.12 -0.31
C TYR A 135 -6.66 3.02 -1.40
N GLN A 136 -6.70 4.05 -2.23
CA GLN A 136 -7.52 4.17 -3.43
C GLN A 136 -6.61 4.30 -4.64
N LYS A 137 -6.83 3.46 -5.67
CA LYS A 137 -6.09 3.47 -6.92
C LYS A 137 -6.40 4.73 -7.73
N LEU A 138 -5.38 5.25 -8.42
CA LEU A 138 -5.48 6.31 -9.42
C LEU A 138 -5.60 5.77 -10.84
#